data_AF-A0A4V6HYE5-F1
#
_entry.id   AF-A0A4V6HYE5-F1
#
_cell.length_a   1.000
_cell.length_b   1.000
_cell.length_c   1.000
_cell.angle_alpha   90.00
_cell.angle_beta   90.00
_cell.angle_gamma   90.00
#
_symmetry.space_group_name_H-M   'P 1'
#
loop_
_entity.id
_entity.type
_entity.pdbx_description
1 polymer ?
#
loop_
_entity_poly.entity_id
_entity_poly.type
_entity_poly.pdbx_seq_one_letter_code
_entity_poly.pdbx_strand_id
1 'polypeptide(L)'
;MNLAEQTKTILEILKNDFPTQRLELIWNHRDKILAWLESQEFKEKYANHPYPPLMNPKEIVWEKTDARIAWDLNLPLPPFYQMLDLCPHGTGHGAMLSMLRTAGGGGILAFLIVKLQRKQ
;
A
#
# COMPACT_ATOMS: atom_id res chain seq x y z
N MET A 1 -28.32 -7.30 -29.18
CA MET A 1 -27.85 -7.22 -27.79
C MET A 1 -28.48 -6.00 -27.14
N ASN A 2 -29.34 -6.20 -26.13
CA ASN A 2 -30.06 -5.09 -25.49
C ASN A 2 -29.12 -4.28 -24.57
N LEU A 3 -29.56 -3.10 -24.11
CA LEU A 3 -28.74 -2.23 -23.27
C LEU A 3 -28.25 -2.92 -21.98
N ALA A 4 -29.06 -3.78 -21.38
CA ALA A 4 -28.69 -4.55 -20.18
C ALA A 4 -27.62 -5.62 -20.48
N GLU A 5 -27.69 -6.29 -21.63
CA GLU A 5 -26.65 -7.22 -22.08
C GLU A 5 -25.35 -6.48 -22.39
N GLN A 6 -25.41 -5.33 -23.05
CA GLN A 6 -24.24 -4.49 -23.31
C GLN A 6 -23.56 -4.04 -22.02
N THR A 7 -24.36 -3.61 -21.02
CA THR A 7 -23.85 -3.21 -19.71
C THR A 7 -23.19 -4.39 -18.98
N LYS A 8 -23.76 -5.59 -19.07
CA LYS A 8 -23.21 -6.81 -18.47
C LYS A 8 -21.88 -7.21 -19.11
N THR A 9 -21.79 -7.16 -20.44
CA THR A 9 -20.55 -7.46 -21.18
C THR A 9 -19.46 -6.43 -20.87
N ILE A 10 -19.79 -5.14 -20.80
CA ILE A 10 -18.84 -4.08 -20.41
C ILE A 10 -18.34 -4.32 -18.97
N LEU A 11 -19.23 -4.69 -18.03
CA LEU A 11 -18.83 -5.01 -16.66
C LEU A 11 -17.93 -6.25 -16.58
N GLU A 12 -18.16 -7.27 -17.41
CA GLU A 12 -17.30 -8.46 -17.48
C GLU A 12 -15.92 -8.15 -18.08
N ILE A 13 -15.85 -7.27 -19.09
CA ILE A 13 -14.57 -6.80 -19.68
C ILE A 13 -13.79 -5.97 -18.66
N LEU A 14 -14.46 -5.02 -18.00
CA LEU A 14 -13.83 -4.18 -16.96
C LEU A 14 -13.35 -5.00 -15.77
N LYS A 15 -14.01 -6.12 -15.45
CA LYS A 15 -13.56 -7.09 -14.44
C LYS A 15 -12.24 -7.78 -14.80
N ASN A 16 -11.96 -7.97 -16.08
CA ASN A 16 -10.80 -8.73 -16.53
C ASN A 16 -9.58 -7.85 -16.88
N ASP A 17 -9.77 -6.62 -17.34
CA ASP A 17 -8.67 -5.81 -17.93
C ASP A 17 -8.08 -4.72 -17.01
N PHE A 18 -8.71 -4.42 -15.88
CA PHE A 18 -8.15 -3.59 -14.81
C PHE A 18 -8.30 -4.37 -13.49
N PRO A 19 -7.48 -4.14 -12.44
CA PRO A 19 -7.76 -4.73 -11.14
C PRO A 19 -9.07 -4.12 -10.66
N THR A 20 -10.20 -4.76 -10.96
CA THR A 20 -11.56 -4.30 -10.65
C THR A 20 -11.69 -3.99 -9.18
N GLN A 21 -10.98 -4.76 -8.37
CA GLN A 21 -10.84 -4.62 -6.93
C GLN A 21 -10.35 -3.22 -6.52
N ARG A 22 -9.41 -2.61 -7.26
CA ARG A 22 -8.91 -1.26 -6.97
C ARG A 22 -9.99 -0.22 -7.24
N LEU A 23 -10.67 -0.32 -8.38
CA LEU A 23 -11.74 0.63 -8.74
C LEU A 23 -12.94 0.49 -7.81
N GLU A 24 -13.32 -0.75 -7.46
CA GLU A 24 -14.37 -1.05 -6.48
C GLU A 24 -13.99 -0.49 -5.10
N LEU A 25 -12.75 -0.65 -4.66
CA LEU A 25 -12.25 -0.09 -3.40
C LEU A 25 -12.38 1.44 -3.38
N ILE A 26 -11.88 2.11 -4.42
CA ILE A 26 -11.95 3.57 -4.55
C ILE A 26 -13.41 4.03 -4.57
N TRP A 27 -14.27 3.32 -5.31
CA TRP A 27 -15.69 3.64 -5.41
C TRP A 27 -16.41 3.51 -4.06
N ASN A 28 -16.18 2.40 -3.35
CA ASN A 28 -16.78 2.13 -2.04
C ASN A 28 -16.35 3.14 -0.96
N HIS A 29 -15.21 3.82 -1.15
CA HIS A 29 -14.69 4.81 -0.21
C HIS A 29 -14.67 6.24 -0.77
N ARG A 30 -15.34 6.49 -1.89
CA ARG A 30 -15.27 7.76 -2.63
C ARG A 30 -15.49 9.00 -1.77
N ASP A 31 -16.49 8.97 -0.88
CA ASP A 31 -16.85 10.14 -0.07
C ASP A 31 -15.75 10.51 0.91
N LYS A 32 -15.05 9.50 1.48
CA LYS A 32 -13.91 9.71 2.37
C LYS A 32 -12.68 10.19 1.60
N ILE A 33 -12.45 9.63 0.41
CA ILE A 33 -11.34 10.04 -0.47
C ILE A 33 -11.51 11.51 -0.85
N LEU A 34 -12.70 11.91 -1.32
CA LEU A 34 -12.98 13.30 -1.67
C LEU A 34 -12.78 14.25 -0.49
N ALA A 35 -13.30 13.89 0.70
CA ALA A 35 -13.09 14.68 1.91
C ALA A 35 -11.60 14.83 2.27
N TRP A 36 -10.80 13.78 2.09
CA TRP A 36 -9.35 13.82 2.30
C TRP A 36 -8.64 14.72 1.28
N LEU A 37 -8.95 14.58 -0.02
CA LEU A 37 -8.35 15.40 -1.08
C LEU A 37 -8.68 16.89 -0.94
N GLU A 38 -9.84 17.21 -0.38
CA GLU A 38 -10.24 18.59 -0.10
C GLU A 38 -9.57 19.18 1.16
N SER A 39 -8.98 18.33 2.02
CA SER A 39 -8.37 18.77 3.27
C SER A 39 -7.15 19.67 3.05
N GLN A 40 -6.95 20.60 3.98
CA GLN A 40 -5.79 21.50 3.96
C GLN A 40 -4.47 20.73 4.07
N GLU A 41 -4.43 19.70 4.94
CA GLU A 41 -3.25 18.85 5.11
C GLU A 41 -2.84 18.17 3.80
N PHE A 42 -3.80 17.66 3.03
CA PHE A 42 -3.52 17.07 1.72
C PHE A 42 -2.93 18.10 0.75
N LYS A 43 -3.58 19.26 0.63
CA LYS A 43 -3.19 20.33 -0.31
C LYS A 43 -1.79 20.88 -0.02
N GLU A 44 -1.42 21.02 1.25
CA GLU A 44 -0.12 21.57 1.64
C GLU A 44 1.01 20.55 1.52
N LYS A 45 0.78 19.30 1.91
CA LYS A 45 1.86 18.32 2.10
C LYS A 45 1.94 17.26 1.00
N TYR A 46 0.81 16.91 0.38
CA TYR A 46 0.71 15.71 -0.46
C TYR A 46 0.35 16.01 -1.92
N ALA A 47 -0.33 17.13 -2.22
CA ALA A 47 -0.82 17.43 -3.57
C ALA A 47 0.28 17.47 -4.66
N ASN A 48 1.52 17.86 -4.29
CA ASN A 48 2.65 17.94 -5.21
C ASN A 48 3.48 16.63 -5.30
N HIS A 49 3.09 15.57 -4.59
CA HIS A 49 3.80 14.29 -4.62
C HIS A 49 3.46 13.52 -5.91
N PRO A 50 4.41 12.82 -6.57
CA PRO A 50 4.14 12.05 -7.79
C PRO A 50 3.09 10.94 -7.59
N TYR A 51 2.99 10.43 -6.36
CA TYR A 51 2.01 9.41 -5.95
C TYR A 51 1.35 9.84 -4.65
N PRO A 52 0.34 10.72 -4.68
CA PRO A 52 -0.31 11.20 -3.47
C PRO A 52 -1.19 10.10 -2.86
N PRO A 53 -1.25 9.97 -1.53
CA PRO A 53 -2.12 9.00 -0.88
C PRO A 53 -3.58 9.38 -1.06
N LEU A 54 -4.41 8.39 -1.43
CA LEU A 54 -5.84 8.60 -1.67
C LEU A 54 -6.65 8.66 -0.37
N MET A 55 -6.03 8.35 0.77
CA MET A 55 -6.65 8.40 2.09
C MET A 55 -5.64 8.93 3.12
N ASN A 56 -6.14 9.50 4.22
CA ASN A 56 -5.29 10.03 5.27
C ASN A 56 -4.42 8.93 5.91
N PRO A 57 -3.08 8.95 5.76
CA PRO A 57 -2.21 7.90 6.31
C PRO A 57 -2.25 7.76 7.84
N LYS A 58 -2.68 8.82 8.55
CA LYS A 58 -2.79 8.83 10.02
C LYS A 58 -4.00 8.05 10.53
N GLU A 59 -5.02 7.86 9.69
CA GLU A 59 -6.25 7.16 10.05
C GLU A 59 -6.21 5.67 9.71
N ILE A 60 -5.12 5.21 9.11
CA ILE A 60 -4.95 3.82 8.68
C ILE A 60 -4.53 2.95 9.86
N VAL A 61 -5.28 1.86 10.08
CA VAL A 61 -4.93 0.81 11.04
C VAL A 61 -4.02 -0.20 10.38
N TRP A 62 -2.73 0.11 10.33
CA TRP A 62 -1.71 -0.62 9.59
C TRP A 62 -1.60 -2.11 9.95
N GLU A 63 -1.91 -2.51 11.18
CA GLU A 63 -1.88 -3.91 11.61
C GLU A 63 -2.94 -4.78 10.93
N LYS A 64 -4.00 -4.16 10.39
CA LYS A 64 -5.13 -4.83 9.74
C LYS A 64 -5.18 -4.57 8.23
N THR A 65 -4.37 -3.64 7.73
CA THR A 65 -4.35 -3.28 6.32
C THR A 65 -3.47 -4.25 5.55
N ASP A 66 -4.05 -4.90 4.55
CA ASP A 66 -3.30 -5.72 3.60
C ASP A 66 -2.38 -4.85 2.73
N ALA A 67 -1.19 -5.36 2.41
CA ALA A 67 -0.20 -4.63 1.60
C ALA A 67 -0.73 -4.23 0.21
N ARG A 68 -1.59 -5.06 -0.40
CA ARG A 68 -2.23 -4.75 -1.68
C ARG A 68 -3.17 -3.57 -1.59
N ILE A 69 -3.94 -3.48 -0.51
CA ILE A 69 -4.84 -2.34 -0.26
C ILE A 69 -4.02 -1.05 -0.06
N ALA A 70 -2.92 -1.13 0.68
CA ALA A 70 -2.03 0.01 0.87
C ALA A 70 -1.42 0.49 -0.46
N TRP A 71 -1.03 -0.44 -1.33
CA TRP A 71 -0.58 -0.14 -2.69
C TRP A 71 -1.66 0.51 -3.55
N ASP A 72 -2.87 -0.06 -3.56
CA ASP A 72 -3.98 0.42 -4.39
C ASP A 72 -4.41 1.86 -4.03
N LEU A 73 -4.24 2.25 -2.76
CA LEU A 73 -4.53 3.57 -2.21
C LEU A 73 -3.33 4.53 -2.20
N ASN A 74 -2.19 4.15 -2.77
CA ASN A 74 -0.93 4.92 -2.76
C ASN A 74 -0.49 5.35 -1.34
N LEU A 75 -0.72 4.52 -0.33
CA LEU A 75 -0.36 4.89 1.03
C LEU A 75 1.17 4.85 1.22
N PRO A 76 1.74 5.76 2.02
CA PRO A 76 3.16 5.71 2.36
C PRO A 76 3.46 4.49 3.24
N LEU A 77 4.74 4.23 3.49
CA LEU A 77 5.11 3.19 4.47
C LEU A 77 4.56 3.56 5.86
N PRO A 78 4.12 2.56 6.64
CA PRO A 78 3.77 2.77 8.04
C PRO A 78 4.91 3.44 8.83
N PRO A 79 4.59 4.39 9.73
CA PRO A 79 5.60 5.20 10.41
C PRO A 79 6.48 4.42 11.39
N PHE A 80 6.08 3.19 11.76
CA PHE A 80 6.87 2.33 12.65
C PHE A 80 7.93 1.50 11.91
N TYR A 81 7.93 1.46 10.58
CA TYR A 81 9.02 0.84 9.83
C TYR A 81 10.17 1.84 9.66
N GLN A 82 11.34 1.45 10.14
CA GLN A 82 12.55 2.27 10.10
C GLN A 82 13.48 1.91 8.93
N MET A 83 13.29 0.74 8.34
CA MET A 83 14.11 0.22 7.25
C MET A 83 13.26 -0.66 6.33
N LEU A 84 13.49 -0.51 5.03
CA LEU A 84 12.92 -1.36 3.98
C LEU A 84 14.08 -2.02 3.24
N ASP A 85 14.21 -3.35 3.36
CA ASP A 85 15.19 -4.11 2.60
C ASP A 85 14.54 -4.66 1.31
N LEU A 86 14.62 -3.88 0.24
CA LEU A 86 14.17 -4.29 -1.10
C LEU A 86 15.34 -4.94 -1.83
N CYS A 87 15.40 -6.27 -1.78
CA CYS A 87 16.47 -7.02 -2.44
C CYS A 87 15.94 -7.83 -3.63
N PRO A 88 15.73 -7.22 -4.81
CA PRO A 88 15.72 -7.98 -6.06
C PRO A 88 17.14 -8.52 -6.31
N HIS A 89 17.24 -9.78 -6.73
CA HIS A 89 18.48 -10.57 -6.73
C HIS A 89 19.76 -9.81 -7.09
N GLY A 90 20.71 -9.83 -6.17
CA GLY A 90 22.02 -9.16 -6.27
C GLY A 90 22.80 -9.31 -4.97
N THR A 91 24.13 -9.29 -5.06
CA THR A 91 25.08 -9.62 -3.98
C THR A 91 24.98 -8.75 -2.72
N GLY A 92 24.23 -7.63 -2.75
CA GLY A 92 24.01 -6.73 -1.61
C GLY A 92 23.15 -7.32 -0.49
N HIS A 93 22.17 -8.18 -0.80
CA HIS A 93 21.29 -8.77 0.21
C HIS A 93 22.05 -9.65 1.21
N GLY A 94 22.93 -10.52 0.67
CA GLY A 94 23.76 -11.40 1.51
C GLY A 94 24.71 -10.61 2.40
N ALA A 95 25.28 -9.52 1.90
CA ALA A 95 26.15 -8.63 2.67
C ALA A 95 25.37 -7.88 3.76
N MET A 96 24.18 -7.35 3.45
CA MET A 96 23.30 -6.67 4.42
C MET A 96 22.87 -7.63 5.54
N LEU A 97 22.44 -8.85 5.20
CA LEU A 97 22.11 -9.88 6.18
C LEU A 97 23.32 -10.26 7.03
N SER A 98 24.51 -10.37 6.43
CA SER A 98 25.75 -10.67 7.15
C SER A 98 26.07 -9.58 8.16
N MET A 99 25.99 -8.30 7.75
CA MET A 99 26.17 -7.14 8.63
C MET A 99 25.14 -7.12 9.77
N LEU A 100 23.86 -7.36 9.46
CA LEU A 100 22.82 -7.39 10.49
C LEU A 100 23.08 -8.53 11.48
N ARG A 101 23.45 -9.73 11.01
CA ARG A 101 23.79 -10.88 11.87
C ARG A 101 24.98 -10.60 12.77
N THR A 102 26.04 -10.00 12.25
CA THR A 102 27.25 -9.69 13.05
C THR A 102 27.01 -8.53 14.02
N ALA A 103 26.12 -7.60 13.69
CA ALA A 103 25.69 -6.52 14.58
C ALA A 103 24.66 -6.94 15.65
N GLY A 104 24.37 -8.25 15.78
CA GLY A 104 23.42 -8.78 16.77
C GLY A 104 21.95 -8.85 16.31
N GLY A 105 21.67 -8.53 15.05
CA GLY A 105 20.39 -8.78 14.39
C GLY A 105 20.23 -10.25 14.03
N GLY A 106 19.55 -11.02 14.90
CA GLY A 106 19.29 -12.44 14.70
C GLY A 106 18.69 -12.74 13.32
N GLY A 107 19.32 -13.66 12.58
CA GLY A 107 18.90 -14.04 11.24
C GLY A 107 17.55 -14.76 11.23
N ILE A 108 16.53 -14.12 10.65
CA ILE A 108 15.37 -14.81 10.08
C ILE A 108 15.15 -14.23 8.69
N LEU A 109 15.39 -15.07 7.69
CA LEU A 109 15.10 -14.78 6.29
C LEU A 109 13.80 -15.50 5.92
N ALA A 110 12.75 -14.73 5.65
CA ALA A 110 11.73 -14.94 4.61
C ALA A 110 10.51 -14.06 4.94
N PHE A 111 10.28 -13.03 4.11
CA PHE A 111 9.05 -12.24 4.02
C PHE A 111 8.30 -12.01 5.35
N LEU A 112 8.87 -11.19 6.22
CA LEU A 112 8.08 -10.51 7.23
C LEU A 112 8.71 -9.16 7.46
N ILE A 113 7.94 -8.11 7.18
CA ILE A 113 8.32 -6.78 7.61
C ILE A 113 8.49 -6.86 9.13
N VAL A 114 9.64 -6.43 9.64
CA VAL A 114 10.03 -6.57 11.04
C VAL A 114 8.98 -5.90 11.93
N LYS A 115 8.03 -6.70 12.43
CA LYS A 115 7.10 -6.32 13.49
C LYS A 115 7.88 -6.41 14.80
N LEU A 116 8.77 -5.44 15.02
CA LEU A 116 9.38 -5.19 16.33
C LEU A 116 8.33 -4.56 17.26
N GLN A 117 7.31 -5.33 17.60
CA GLN A 117 6.46 -5.04 18.75
C GLN A 117 7.21 -5.50 19.99
N ARG A 118 7.82 -4.55 20.69
CA ARG A 118 8.03 -4.64 22.13
C ARG A 118 6.68 -5.01 22.74
N LYS A 119 6.55 -6.22 23.28
CA LYS A 119 5.59 -6.50 24.34
C LYS A 119 6.04 -5.70 25.56
N GLN A 120 5.23 -4.74 25.98
CA GLN A 120 5.08 -4.40 27.39
C GLN A 120 3.79 -5.04 27.87
#